data_AF-A0A0B2VS45-F1
#
_entry.id   AF-A0A0B2VS45-F1
#
_cell.length_a   1.000
_cell.length_b   1.000
_cell.length_c   1.000
_cell.angle_alpha   90.00
_cell.angle_beta   90.00
_cell.angle_gamma   90.00
#
_symmetry.space_group_name_H-M   'P 1'
#
loop_
_entity.id
_entity.type
_entity.pdbx_description
1 polymer ?
#
loop_
_entity_poly.entity_id
_entity_poly.type
_entity_poly.pdbx_seq_one_letter_code
_entity_poly.pdbx_strand_id
1 'polypeptide(L)'
;MKDAKAKRKFVESFFEDYQPYLNIGAKALKKVKEAIQASDPDSSIFDQAVKEVEQMLENDQFPRFKRSNLYMHYLEQLTSHSIALTWKNGINQLLCHQVGKHYFRLFLQRIRCEEKLRFLEAASEFSLMDATTKALVYRGTQIFKQFILEGADEEVFLPFEVRNLIQEKLMQGRVDANLFEEAIRYVATILKNDAYIRFLQSDEYRDLLARLK
;
A
#
# COMPACT_ATOMS: atom_id res chain seq x y z
N MET A 1 10.60 27.73 22.14
CA MET A 1 11.14 28.30 23.40
C MET A 1 11.85 29.62 23.10
N LYS A 2 11.73 30.64 23.96
CA LYS A 2 12.33 31.97 23.73
C LYS A 2 13.70 32.17 24.39
N ASP A 3 14.02 31.41 25.44
CA ASP A 3 15.29 31.53 26.18
C ASP A 3 16.37 30.58 25.63
N ALA A 4 17.53 31.12 25.24
CA ALA A 4 18.67 30.39 24.68
C ALA A 4 19.25 29.35 25.66
N LYS A 5 19.22 29.63 26.98
CA LYS A 5 19.70 28.68 28.00
C LYS A 5 18.77 27.47 28.09
N ALA A 6 17.47 27.71 28.08
CA ALA A 6 16.49 26.64 28.02
C ALA A 6 16.63 25.80 26.74
N LYS A 7 16.84 26.44 25.57
CA LYS A 7 17.05 25.70 24.30
C LYS A 7 18.25 24.76 24.38
N ARG A 8 19.40 25.23 24.88
CA ARG A 8 20.59 24.38 25.06
C ARG A 8 20.32 23.19 25.98
N LYS A 9 19.71 23.42 27.13
CA LYS A 9 19.36 22.35 28.08
C LYS A 9 18.47 21.28 27.43
N PHE A 10 17.54 21.68 26.56
CA PHE A 10 16.72 20.73 25.81
C PHE A 10 17.53 19.93 24.78
N VAL A 11 18.44 20.57 24.04
CA VAL A 11 19.32 19.87 23.09
C VAL A 11 20.24 18.88 23.80
N GLU A 12 20.72 19.21 25.01
CA GLU A 12 21.50 18.30 25.84
C GLU A 12 20.66 17.09 26.29
N SER A 13 19.46 17.33 26.83
CA SER A 13 18.60 16.23 27.31
C SER A 13 18.03 15.37 26.17
N PHE A 14 17.98 15.90 24.94
CA PHE A 14 17.55 15.16 23.74
C PHE A 14 18.26 13.80 23.58
N PHE A 15 19.57 13.76 23.83
CA PHE A 15 20.38 12.55 23.64
C PHE A 15 20.12 11.45 24.68
N GLU A 16 19.66 11.83 25.86
CA GLU A 16 19.35 10.88 26.95
C GLU A 16 17.88 10.48 26.91
N ASP A 17 16.99 11.46 26.78
CA ASP A 17 15.55 11.27 26.97
C ASP A 17 14.84 10.77 25.71
N TYR A 18 15.32 11.13 24.51
CA TYR A 18 14.59 10.93 23.26
C TYR A 18 15.36 10.11 22.22
N GLN A 19 16.64 10.41 21.98
CA GLN A 19 17.44 9.75 20.96
C GLN A 19 17.42 8.22 21.02
N PRO A 20 17.47 7.54 22.19
CA PRO A 20 17.44 6.07 22.25
C PRO A 20 16.18 5.44 21.66
N TYR A 21 15.09 6.19 21.58
CA TYR A 21 13.79 5.74 21.08
C TYR A 21 13.53 6.16 19.62
N LEU A 22 14.48 6.84 18.98
CA LEU A 22 14.33 7.38 17.63
C LEU A 22 15.31 6.72 16.67
N ASN A 23 14.80 6.31 15.51
CA ASN A 23 15.63 5.84 14.41
C ASN A 23 16.02 7.01 13.52
N ILE A 24 17.13 7.67 13.85
CA ILE A 24 17.66 8.84 13.15
C ILE A 24 19.06 8.52 12.62
N GLY A 25 19.36 8.94 11.39
CA GLY A 25 20.65 8.74 10.76
C GLY A 25 21.79 9.54 11.41
N ALA A 26 23.00 9.01 11.32
CA ALA A 26 24.20 9.62 11.91
C ALA A 26 24.44 11.08 11.46
N LYS A 27 24.04 11.43 10.23
CA LYS A 27 24.16 12.79 9.69
C LYS A 27 23.27 13.78 10.42
N ALA A 28 22.01 13.43 10.69
CA ALA A 28 21.08 14.27 11.43
C ALA A 28 21.51 14.39 12.90
N LEU A 29 21.92 13.28 13.52
CA LEU A 29 22.45 13.29 14.90
C LEU A 29 23.69 14.18 15.05
N LYS A 30 24.60 14.16 14.07
CA LYS A 30 25.79 15.02 14.07
C LYS A 30 25.41 16.51 14.08
N LYS A 31 24.44 16.92 13.26
CA LYS A 31 23.96 18.32 13.23
C LYS A 31 23.37 18.75 14.58
N VAL A 32 22.55 17.90 15.21
CA VAL A 32 21.98 18.19 16.54
C VAL A 32 23.09 18.27 17.59
N LYS A 33 24.12 17.43 17.50
CA LYS A 33 25.25 17.42 18.45
C LYS A 33 26.13 18.67 18.33
N GLU A 34 26.37 19.15 17.11
CA GLU A 34 27.11 20.39 16.86
C GLU A 34 26.38 21.62 17.44
N ALA A 35 25.04 21.59 17.48
CA ALA A 35 24.23 22.68 18.02
C ALA A 35 24.36 22.88 19.54
N ILE A 36 24.87 21.88 20.30
CA ILE A 36 25.17 22.03 21.73
C ILE A 36 26.22 23.14 21.96
N GLN A 37 27.13 23.33 20.99
CA GLN A 37 28.20 24.32 21.07
C GLN A 37 27.72 25.74 20.69
N ALA A 38 26.49 25.88 20.17
CA ALA A 38 25.95 27.17 19.76
C ALA A 38 25.47 28.00 20.97
N SER A 39 25.66 29.32 20.90
CA SER A 39 25.22 30.24 21.95
C SER A 39 23.69 30.32 22.07
N ASP A 40 22.99 30.24 20.93
CA ASP A 40 21.54 30.13 20.84
C ASP A 40 21.16 29.14 19.72
N PRO A 41 20.96 27.85 20.05
CA PRO A 41 20.59 26.84 19.06
C PRO A 41 19.18 27.10 18.53
N ASP A 42 19.04 27.13 17.20
CA ASP A 42 17.76 27.28 16.52
C ASP A 42 16.97 25.96 16.49
N SER A 43 15.64 26.01 16.42
CA SER A 43 14.80 24.80 16.33
C SER A 43 15.03 23.98 15.05
N SER A 44 15.47 24.63 13.96
CA SER A 44 15.72 24.00 12.66
C SER A 44 16.83 22.94 12.69
N ILE A 45 17.62 22.87 13.77
CA ILE A 45 18.62 21.81 13.96
C ILE A 45 18.00 20.40 13.93
N PHE A 46 16.71 20.30 14.29
CA PHE A 46 15.96 19.04 14.28
C PHE A 46 15.28 18.75 12.95
N ASP A 47 15.20 19.69 12.01
CA ASP A 47 14.40 19.53 10.78
C ASP A 47 14.78 18.28 9.98
N GLN A 48 16.08 18.00 9.89
CA GLN A 48 16.56 16.80 9.20
C GLN A 48 16.18 15.52 9.95
N ALA A 49 16.25 15.52 11.29
CA ALA A 49 15.87 14.38 12.11
C ALA A 49 14.36 14.13 12.05
N VAL A 50 13.56 15.19 12.15
CA VAL A 50 12.09 15.14 11.99
C VAL A 50 11.74 14.58 10.62
N LYS A 51 12.34 15.10 9.55
CA LYS A 51 12.12 14.62 8.18
C LYS A 51 12.45 13.14 8.03
N GLU A 52 13.55 12.66 8.62
CA GLU A 52 13.90 11.24 8.57
C GLU A 52 12.88 10.37 9.31
N VAL A 53 12.42 10.80 10.49
CA VAL A 53 11.39 10.09 11.25
C VAL A 53 10.06 10.09 10.51
N GLU A 54 9.62 11.23 9.97
CA GLU A 54 8.40 11.35 9.17
C GLU A 54 8.45 10.44 7.94
N GLN A 55 9.54 10.47 7.18
CA GLN A 55 9.72 9.58 6.03
C GLN A 55 9.70 8.11 6.42
N MET A 56 10.30 7.72 7.54
CA MET A 56 10.24 6.35 8.04
C MET A 56 8.80 5.96 8.43
N LEU A 57 8.08 6.87 9.10
CA LEU A 57 6.69 6.65 9.48
C LEU A 57 5.81 6.48 8.24
N GLU A 58 5.93 7.35 7.25
CA GLU A 58 5.12 7.33 6.03
C GLU A 58 5.42 6.11 5.14
N ASN A 59 6.70 5.76 4.97
CA ASN A 59 7.11 4.75 4.00
C ASN A 59 7.10 3.32 4.54
N ASP A 60 7.20 3.13 5.86
CA ASP A 60 7.31 1.80 6.46
C ASP A 60 6.26 1.55 7.55
N GLN A 61 6.27 2.34 8.63
CA GLN A 61 5.45 2.05 9.81
C GLN A 61 3.96 2.23 9.56
N PHE A 62 3.55 3.29 8.85
CA PHE A 62 2.16 3.56 8.54
C PHE A 62 1.55 2.54 7.57
N PRO A 63 2.21 2.13 6.47
CA PRO A 63 1.75 1.00 5.66
C PRO A 63 1.61 -0.30 6.44
N ARG A 64 2.52 -0.62 7.36
CA ARG A 64 2.40 -1.79 8.25
C ARG A 64 1.21 -1.66 9.19
N PHE A 65 1.02 -0.48 9.80
CA PHE A 65 -0.13 -0.21 10.64
C PHE A 65 -1.44 -0.40 9.89
N LYS A 66 -1.57 0.11 8.65
CA LYS A 66 -2.76 -0.10 7.82
C LYS A 66 -3.05 -1.57 7.49
N ARG A 67 -2.02 -2.43 7.50
CA ARG A 67 -2.16 -3.88 7.30
C ARG A 67 -2.35 -4.65 8.60
N SER A 68 -2.22 -4.00 9.76
CA SER A 68 -2.32 -4.64 11.06
C SER A 68 -3.76 -5.03 11.40
N ASN A 69 -3.90 -6.08 12.21
CA ASN A 69 -5.20 -6.49 12.75
C ASN A 69 -5.84 -5.39 13.60
N LEU A 70 -5.04 -4.55 14.27
CA LEU A 70 -5.53 -3.43 15.07
C LEU A 70 -6.29 -2.42 14.21
N TYR A 71 -5.68 -1.99 13.09
CA TYR A 71 -6.33 -1.04 12.18
C TYR A 71 -7.55 -1.67 11.49
N MET A 72 -7.45 -2.93 11.06
CA MET A 72 -8.60 -3.63 10.46
C MET A 72 -9.77 -3.78 11.43
N HIS A 73 -9.49 -4.14 12.69
CA HIS A 73 -10.53 -4.23 13.72
C HIS A 73 -11.20 -2.87 13.98
N TYR A 74 -10.40 -1.79 14.04
CA TYR A 74 -10.93 -0.44 14.16
C TYR A 74 -11.84 -0.07 12.98
N LEU A 75 -11.42 -0.37 11.74
CA LEU A 75 -12.27 -0.11 10.56
C LEU A 75 -13.55 -0.95 10.55
N GLU A 76 -13.49 -2.21 10.99
CA GLU A 76 -14.67 -3.07 11.11
C GLU A 76 -15.68 -2.47 12.10
N GLN A 77 -15.23 -1.95 13.24
CA GLN A 77 -16.10 -1.28 14.21
C GLN A 77 -16.77 -0.01 13.67
N LEU A 78 -16.12 0.68 12.73
CA LEU A 78 -16.68 1.86 12.06
C LEU A 78 -17.56 1.52 10.85
N THR A 79 -17.55 0.27 10.39
CA THR A 79 -18.33 -0.15 9.23
C THR A 79 -19.75 -0.46 9.70
N SER A 80 -20.75 0.22 9.14
CA SER A 80 -22.14 -0.10 9.42
C SER A 80 -22.62 -1.28 8.58
N HIS A 81 -23.65 -1.97 9.09
CA HIS A 81 -24.36 -3.00 8.35
C HIS A 81 -24.88 -2.48 6.99
N SER A 82 -25.40 -1.25 6.97
CA SER A 82 -25.90 -0.61 5.74
C SER A 82 -24.81 -0.41 4.68
N ILE A 83 -23.60 0.00 5.08
CA ILE A 83 -22.45 0.13 4.17
C ILE A 83 -22.10 -1.23 3.58
N ALA A 84 -22.01 -2.27 4.41
CA ALA A 84 -21.67 -3.61 3.95
C ALA A 84 -22.72 -4.21 2.99
N LEU A 85 -24.00 -3.87 3.13
CA LEU A 85 -25.03 -4.27 2.17
C LEU A 85 -24.85 -3.63 0.79
N THR A 86 -24.28 -2.42 0.71
CA THR A 86 -24.03 -1.76 -0.59
C THR A 86 -23.02 -2.51 -1.45
N TRP A 87 -22.19 -3.37 -0.85
CA TRP A 87 -21.20 -4.17 -1.58
C TRP A 87 -21.86 -5.13 -2.57
N LYS A 88 -23.14 -5.49 -2.39
CA LYS A 88 -23.93 -6.28 -3.36
C LYS A 88 -24.16 -5.55 -4.68
N ASN A 89 -24.11 -4.21 -4.66
CA ASN A 89 -24.38 -3.38 -5.83
C ASN A 89 -23.22 -3.36 -6.83
N GLY A 90 -22.07 -3.94 -6.49
CA GLY A 90 -20.98 -4.15 -7.42
C GLY A 90 -19.63 -4.38 -6.75
N ILE A 91 -18.77 -5.15 -7.41
CA ILE A 91 -17.42 -5.46 -6.93
C ILE A 91 -16.59 -4.20 -6.63
N ASN A 92 -16.83 -3.09 -7.34
CA ASN A 92 -16.12 -1.84 -7.05
C ASN A 92 -16.50 -1.25 -5.68
N GLN A 93 -17.76 -1.35 -5.26
CA GLN A 93 -18.18 -0.92 -3.92
C GLN A 93 -17.47 -1.73 -2.84
N LEU A 94 -17.32 -3.04 -3.07
CA LEU A 94 -16.59 -3.96 -2.21
C LEU A 94 -15.09 -3.62 -2.15
N LEU A 95 -14.44 -3.43 -3.31
CA LEU A 95 -12.99 -3.25 -3.41
C LEU A 95 -12.52 -1.85 -2.97
N CYS A 96 -13.34 -0.82 -3.13
CA CYS A 96 -13.05 0.53 -2.64
C CYS A 96 -13.19 0.64 -1.12
N HIS A 97 -13.91 -0.26 -0.47
CA HIS A 97 -14.05 -0.30 0.98
C HIS A 97 -13.01 -1.22 1.61
N GLN A 98 -12.17 -0.70 2.52
CA GLN A 98 -11.03 -1.48 3.06
C GLN A 98 -11.46 -2.77 3.78
N VAL A 99 -12.53 -2.71 4.58
CA VAL A 99 -13.08 -3.92 5.24
C VAL A 99 -13.63 -4.91 4.21
N GLY A 100 -14.34 -4.42 3.19
CA GLY A 100 -14.91 -5.27 2.14
C GLY A 100 -13.82 -5.99 1.37
N LYS A 101 -12.80 -5.24 0.92
CA LYS A 101 -11.61 -5.77 0.27
C LYS A 101 -10.84 -6.77 1.15
N HIS A 102 -10.75 -6.52 2.46
CA HIS A 102 -10.10 -7.43 3.40
C HIS A 102 -10.79 -8.80 3.43
N TYR A 103 -12.10 -8.82 3.68
CA TYR A 103 -12.86 -10.07 3.73
C TYR A 103 -12.93 -10.77 2.38
N PHE A 104 -13.01 -10.01 1.28
CA PHE A 104 -12.94 -10.58 -0.05
C PHE A 104 -11.58 -11.25 -0.30
N ARG A 105 -10.47 -10.61 0.09
CA ARG A 105 -9.14 -11.22 -0.01
C ARG A 105 -9.04 -12.55 0.77
N LEU A 106 -9.55 -12.60 2.00
CA LEU A 106 -9.58 -13.84 2.80
C LEU A 106 -10.37 -14.94 2.09
N PHE A 107 -11.52 -14.59 1.50
CA PHE A 107 -12.30 -15.52 0.69
C PHE A 107 -11.51 -16.03 -0.52
N LEU A 108 -10.87 -15.14 -1.28
CA LEU A 108 -10.04 -15.52 -2.44
C LEU A 108 -8.87 -16.43 -2.05
N GLN A 109 -8.23 -16.19 -0.90
CA GLN A 109 -7.19 -17.07 -0.35
C GLN A 109 -7.71 -18.48 -0.09
N ARG A 110 -8.90 -18.59 0.53
CA ARG A 110 -9.52 -19.88 0.81
C ARG A 110 -9.78 -20.68 -0.46
N ILE A 111 -10.27 -20.01 -1.52
CA ILE A 111 -10.56 -20.65 -2.81
C ILE A 111 -9.37 -20.64 -3.78
N ARG A 112 -8.16 -20.28 -3.29
CA ARG A 112 -6.90 -20.29 -4.06
C ARG A 112 -6.96 -19.47 -5.36
N CYS A 113 -7.49 -18.25 -5.29
CA CYS A 113 -7.53 -17.32 -6.43
C CYS A 113 -7.14 -15.87 -6.07
N GLU A 114 -6.38 -15.68 -4.97
CA GLU A 114 -5.95 -14.36 -4.49
C GLU A 114 -5.04 -13.63 -5.49
N GLU A 115 -4.29 -14.37 -6.30
CA GLU A 115 -3.36 -13.85 -7.32
C GLU A 115 -4.06 -12.86 -8.27
N LYS A 116 -5.35 -13.07 -8.57
CA LYS A 116 -6.15 -12.15 -9.39
C LYS A 116 -6.31 -10.79 -8.74
N LEU A 117 -6.58 -10.75 -7.43
CA LEU A 117 -6.69 -9.49 -6.70
C LEU A 117 -5.33 -8.81 -6.56
N ARG A 118 -4.26 -9.57 -6.31
CA ARG A 118 -2.88 -9.05 -6.24
C ARG A 118 -2.45 -8.43 -7.57
N PHE A 119 -2.75 -9.11 -8.69
CA PHE A 119 -2.51 -8.58 -10.02
C PHE A 119 -3.26 -7.27 -10.26
N LEU A 120 -4.58 -7.22 -9.97
CA LEU A 120 -5.36 -6.00 -10.15
C LEU A 120 -4.81 -4.82 -9.34
N GLU A 121 -4.39 -5.04 -8.09
CA GLU A 121 -3.79 -3.99 -7.27
C GLU A 121 -2.44 -3.53 -7.83
N ALA A 122 -1.55 -4.46 -8.22
CA ALA A 122 -0.25 -4.13 -8.77
C ALA A 122 -0.36 -3.38 -10.12
N ALA A 123 -1.26 -3.82 -11.00
CA ALA A 123 -1.48 -3.22 -12.30
C ALA A 123 -2.21 -1.87 -12.20
N SER A 124 -3.12 -1.71 -11.23
CA SER A 124 -3.77 -0.42 -10.96
C SER A 124 -2.79 0.58 -10.34
N GLU A 125 -1.96 0.14 -9.39
CA GLU A 125 -0.87 0.98 -8.84
C GLU A 125 0.06 1.44 -9.96
N PHE A 126 0.44 0.53 -10.87
CA PHE A 126 1.26 0.86 -12.03
C PHE A 126 0.67 1.98 -12.89
N SER A 127 -0.64 1.95 -13.16
CA SER A 127 -1.32 2.98 -13.97
C SER A 127 -1.32 4.38 -13.33
N LEU A 128 -1.12 4.46 -12.00
CA LEU A 128 -1.06 5.71 -11.25
C LEU A 128 0.37 6.21 -11.01
N MET A 129 1.39 5.46 -11.44
CA MET A 129 2.78 5.84 -11.21
C MET A 129 3.16 7.06 -12.05
N ASP A 130 3.54 8.14 -11.39
CA ASP A 130 4.30 9.23 -11.99
C ASP A 130 5.81 8.91 -11.88
N ALA A 131 6.36 8.30 -12.92
CA ALA A 131 7.72 7.80 -12.91
C ALA A 131 8.41 7.89 -14.28
N THR A 132 9.74 7.89 -14.27
CA THR A 132 10.54 7.87 -15.50
C THR A 132 10.23 6.63 -16.36
N THR A 133 10.37 6.74 -17.68
CA THR A 133 10.17 5.62 -18.61
C THR A 133 10.96 4.37 -18.19
N LYS A 134 12.20 4.52 -17.72
CA LYS A 134 13.02 3.40 -17.24
C LYS A 134 12.41 2.71 -16.01
N ALA A 135 11.89 3.48 -15.07
CA ALA A 135 11.23 2.95 -13.88
C ALA A 135 9.90 2.26 -14.23
N LEU A 136 9.12 2.81 -15.16
CA LEU A 136 7.90 2.18 -15.68
C LEU A 136 8.21 0.86 -16.40
N VAL A 137 9.19 0.83 -17.30
CA VAL A 137 9.62 -0.40 -17.98
C VAL A 137 10.05 -1.46 -16.95
N TYR A 138 10.84 -1.06 -15.96
CA TYR A 138 11.27 -1.97 -14.88
C TYR A 138 10.06 -2.52 -14.11
N ARG A 139 9.17 -1.65 -13.61
CA ARG A 139 8.00 -2.08 -12.83
C ARG A 139 7.04 -2.93 -13.65
N GLY A 140 6.75 -2.54 -14.89
CA GLY A 140 5.92 -3.32 -15.81
C GLY A 140 6.50 -4.70 -16.09
N THR A 141 7.82 -4.80 -16.23
CA THR A 141 8.51 -6.10 -16.39
C THR A 141 8.36 -6.98 -15.14
N GLN A 142 8.43 -6.40 -13.93
CA GLN A 142 8.22 -7.17 -12.70
C GLN A 142 6.79 -7.71 -12.61
N ILE A 143 5.79 -6.87 -12.89
CA ILE A 143 4.37 -7.29 -12.91
C ILE A 143 4.16 -8.39 -13.95
N PHE A 144 4.72 -8.24 -15.15
CA PHE A 144 4.63 -9.26 -16.19
C PHE A 144 5.22 -10.60 -15.74
N LYS A 145 6.43 -10.60 -15.17
CA LYS A 145 7.08 -11.83 -14.70
C LYS A 145 6.36 -12.51 -13.54
N GLN A 146 5.74 -11.73 -12.65
CA GLN A 146 5.05 -12.27 -11.48
C GLN A 146 3.67 -12.85 -11.83
N PHE A 147 2.93 -12.17 -12.72
CA PHE A 147 1.51 -12.47 -12.93
C PHE A 147 1.13 -12.92 -14.35
N ILE A 148 1.92 -12.63 -15.38
CA ILE A 148 1.48 -12.80 -16.78
C ILE A 148 2.35 -13.82 -17.54
N LEU A 149 3.62 -13.94 -17.17
CA LEU A 149 4.54 -14.89 -17.77
C LEU A 149 4.04 -16.31 -17.55
N GLU A 150 4.04 -17.10 -18.62
CA GLU A 150 3.63 -18.50 -18.57
C GLU A 150 4.52 -19.29 -17.60
N GLY A 151 3.89 -19.97 -16.64
CA GLY A 151 4.57 -20.70 -15.58
C GLY A 151 5.00 -19.85 -14.38
N ALA A 152 4.54 -18.60 -14.27
CA ALA A 152 4.78 -17.78 -13.08
C ALA A 152 4.03 -18.33 -11.85
N ASP A 153 4.62 -18.17 -10.67
CA ASP A 153 4.04 -18.66 -9.40
C ASP A 153 2.64 -18.08 -9.11
N GLU A 154 2.39 -16.85 -9.56
CA GLU A 154 1.11 -16.13 -9.39
C GLU A 154 0.44 -15.85 -10.75
N GLU A 155 0.60 -16.75 -11.74
CA GLU A 155 0.06 -16.58 -13.08
C GLU A 155 -1.47 -16.35 -13.07
N VAL A 156 -1.89 -15.21 -13.63
CA VAL A 156 -3.27 -14.94 -14.01
C VAL A 156 -3.48 -15.36 -15.46
N PHE A 157 -4.44 -16.27 -15.68
CA PHE A 157 -4.78 -16.67 -17.04
C PHE A 157 -5.32 -15.48 -17.83
N LEU A 158 -4.70 -15.20 -18.99
CA LEU A 158 -5.10 -14.15 -19.92
C LEU A 158 -5.22 -14.73 -21.33
N PRO A 159 -6.05 -14.14 -22.20
CA PRO A 159 -6.05 -14.47 -23.63
C PRO A 159 -4.66 -14.24 -24.23
N PHE A 160 -4.29 -15.07 -25.20
CA PHE A 160 -2.98 -15.05 -25.84
C PHE A 160 -2.66 -13.67 -26.41
N GLU A 161 -3.64 -13.03 -27.05
CA GLU A 161 -3.51 -11.72 -27.70
C GLU A 161 -3.16 -10.63 -26.68
N VAL A 162 -3.83 -10.64 -25.52
CA VAL A 162 -3.60 -9.67 -24.43
C VAL A 162 -2.19 -9.85 -23.86
N ARG A 163 -1.81 -11.10 -23.60
CA ARG A 163 -0.47 -11.44 -23.08
C ARG A 163 0.63 -11.02 -24.06
N ASN A 164 0.46 -11.33 -25.35
CA ASN A 164 1.43 -11.02 -26.38
C ASN A 164 1.59 -9.50 -26.58
N LEU A 165 0.48 -8.75 -26.58
CA LEU A 165 0.52 -7.29 -26.70
C LEU A 165 1.32 -6.64 -25.56
N ILE A 166 1.11 -7.09 -24.32
CA ILE A 166 1.85 -6.58 -23.15
C ILE A 166 3.34 -6.90 -23.30
N GLN A 167 3.67 -8.14 -23.69
CA GLN A 167 5.05 -8.58 -23.89
C GLN A 167 5.76 -7.75 -24.97
N GLU A 168 5.12 -7.53 -26.13
CA GLU A 168 5.67 -6.72 -27.23
C GLU A 168 5.93 -5.27 -26.80
N LYS A 169 4.98 -4.63 -26.12
CA LYS A 169 5.14 -3.26 -25.60
C LYS A 169 6.32 -3.16 -24.63
N LEU A 170 6.47 -4.12 -23.73
CA LEU A 170 7.60 -4.19 -22.79
C LEU A 170 8.93 -4.35 -23.52
N MET A 171 9.02 -5.27 -24.49
CA MET A 171 10.25 -5.51 -25.28
C MET A 171 10.66 -4.28 -26.10
N GLN A 172 9.68 -3.53 -26.62
CA GLN A 172 9.92 -2.32 -27.41
C GLN A 172 10.17 -1.07 -26.54
N GLY A 173 10.06 -1.18 -25.21
CA GLY A 173 10.13 -0.04 -24.29
C GLY A 173 8.99 0.96 -24.44
N ARG A 174 7.90 0.59 -25.13
CA ARG A 174 6.70 1.41 -25.37
C ARG A 174 5.72 1.24 -24.22
N VAL A 175 6.14 1.69 -23.05
CA VAL A 175 5.38 1.53 -21.80
C VAL A 175 4.71 2.85 -21.43
N ASP A 176 3.40 2.80 -21.28
CA ASP A 176 2.54 3.89 -20.80
C ASP A 176 1.67 3.39 -19.63
N ALA A 177 0.89 4.30 -19.03
CA ALA A 177 0.00 4.00 -17.93
C ALA A 177 -1.07 2.93 -18.27
N ASN A 178 -1.38 2.74 -19.56
CA ASN A 178 -2.43 1.85 -20.03
C ASN A 178 -1.91 0.46 -20.43
N LEU A 179 -0.63 0.16 -20.16
CA LEU A 179 0.00 -1.12 -20.51
C LEU A 179 -0.86 -2.35 -20.11
N PHE A 180 -1.48 -2.32 -18.92
CA PHE A 180 -2.25 -3.43 -18.38
C PHE A 180 -3.78 -3.24 -18.47
N GLU A 181 -4.28 -2.20 -19.13
CA GLU A 181 -5.71 -1.84 -19.10
C GLU A 181 -6.63 -3.00 -19.53
N GLU A 182 -6.28 -3.68 -20.61
CA GLU A 182 -7.06 -4.81 -21.13
C GLU A 182 -6.99 -6.04 -20.22
N ALA A 183 -5.81 -6.34 -19.67
CA ALA A 183 -5.64 -7.43 -18.71
C ALA A 183 -6.40 -7.16 -17.40
N ILE A 184 -6.37 -5.92 -16.89
CA ILE A 184 -7.17 -5.48 -15.74
C ILE A 184 -8.66 -5.73 -16.02
N ARG A 185 -9.17 -5.29 -17.17
CA ARG A 185 -10.57 -5.47 -17.56
C ARG A 185 -10.97 -6.95 -17.60
N TYR A 186 -10.11 -7.79 -18.17
CA TYR A 186 -10.35 -9.23 -18.27
C TYR A 186 -10.40 -9.89 -16.89
N VAL A 187 -9.37 -9.70 -16.05
CA VAL A 187 -9.30 -10.32 -14.72
C VAL A 187 -10.40 -9.80 -13.79
N ALA A 188 -10.72 -8.51 -13.85
CA ALA A 188 -11.83 -7.93 -13.09
C ALA A 188 -13.18 -8.56 -13.48
N THR A 189 -13.38 -8.85 -14.77
CA THR A 189 -14.59 -9.53 -15.26
C THR A 189 -14.70 -10.96 -14.72
N ILE A 190 -13.59 -11.70 -14.69
CA ILE A 190 -13.54 -13.05 -14.10
C ILE A 190 -13.92 -13.01 -12.61
N LEU A 191 -13.28 -12.13 -11.84
CA LEU A 191 -13.58 -12.00 -10.41
C LEU A 191 -15.04 -11.60 -10.18
N LYS A 192 -15.56 -10.66 -10.98
CA LYS A 192 -16.95 -10.19 -10.90
C LYS A 192 -17.95 -11.30 -11.18
N ASN A 193 -17.69 -12.15 -12.17
CA ASN A 193 -18.66 -13.14 -12.66
C ASN A 193 -18.62 -14.46 -11.89
N ASP A 194 -17.59 -14.72 -11.08
CA ASP A 194 -17.48 -15.94 -10.28
C ASP A 194 -17.24 -15.64 -8.80
N ALA A 195 -15.99 -15.32 -8.43
CA ALA A 195 -15.57 -15.22 -7.04
C ALA A 195 -16.37 -14.19 -6.22
N TYR A 196 -16.73 -13.05 -6.82
CA TYR A 196 -17.56 -12.03 -6.18
C TYR A 196 -18.98 -12.52 -5.88
N ILE A 197 -19.61 -13.22 -6.82
CA ILE A 197 -20.96 -13.77 -6.62
C ILE A 197 -20.92 -14.80 -5.48
N ARG A 198 -19.91 -15.69 -5.50
CA ARG A 198 -19.72 -16.71 -4.47
C ARG A 198 -19.40 -16.10 -3.10
N PHE A 199 -18.62 -15.02 -3.05
CA PHE A 199 -18.34 -14.29 -1.81
C PHE A 199 -19.63 -13.72 -1.19
N LEU A 200 -20.51 -13.12 -1.98
CA LEU A 200 -21.77 -12.58 -1.46
C LEU A 200 -22.74 -13.64 -0.93
N GLN A 201 -22.53 -14.90 -1.32
CA GLN A 201 -23.30 -16.06 -0.86
C GLN A 201 -22.58 -16.83 0.26
N SER A 202 -21.35 -16.44 0.58
CA SER A 202 -20.48 -17.20 1.48
C SER A 202 -20.84 -16.95 2.94
N ASP A 203 -20.49 -17.92 3.79
CA ASP A 203 -20.68 -17.82 5.24
C ASP A 203 -19.87 -16.66 5.79
N GLU A 204 -18.67 -16.40 5.26
CA GLU A 204 -17.80 -15.30 5.69
C GLU A 204 -18.46 -13.92 5.53
N TYR A 205 -19.15 -13.67 4.41
CA TYR A 205 -19.87 -12.41 4.21
C TYR A 205 -21.14 -12.33 5.06
N ARG A 206 -21.87 -13.45 5.21
CA ARG A 206 -23.06 -13.50 6.08
C ARG A 206 -22.71 -13.28 7.54
N ASP A 207 -21.65 -13.91 8.03
CA ASP A 207 -21.16 -13.79 9.40
C ASP A 207 -20.63 -12.38 9.66
N LEU A 208 -19.96 -11.77 8.69
CA LEU A 208 -19.59 -10.35 8.77
C LEU A 208 -20.82 -9.48 8.92
N LEU A 209 -21.83 -9.62 8.05
CA LEU A 209 -23.07 -8.84 8.13
C LEU A 209 -23.78 -8.99 9.49
N ALA A 210 -23.73 -10.18 10.09
CA ALA A 210 -24.31 -10.43 11.41
C ALA A 210 -23.54 -9.77 12.56
N ARG A 211 -22.22 -9.54 12.40
CA ARG A 211 -21.38 -8.84 13.39
C ARG A 211 -21.47 -7.31 13.29
N LEU A 212 -21.68 -6.78 12.09
CA LEU A 212 -21.77 -5.34 11.87
C LEU A 212 -23.07 -4.77 12.44
N LYS A 213 -22.96 -3.62 13.11
CA LYS A 213 -24.08 -2.93 13.75
C LYS A 213 -24.88 -2.08 12.75
#